data_AF-A0A9E4YG95-F1
#
_entry.id   AF-A0A9E4YG95-F1
#
_cell.length_a   1.000
_cell.length_b   1.000
_cell.length_c   1.000
_cell.angle_alpha   90.00
_cell.angle_beta   90.00
_cell.angle_gamma   90.00
#
_symmetry.space_group_name_H-M   'P 1'
#
loop_
_entity.id
_entity.type
_entity.pdbx_description
1 polymer ?
#
loop_
_entity_poly.entity_id
_entity_poly.type
_entity_poly.pdbx_seq_one_letter_code
_entity_poly.pdbx_strand_id
1 'polypeptide(L)'
;QDEARRAEFHDLSVAITALMVENNLASIPTPATADTAPCTTGTQAMDAYPDSASVPASPEKLNDPNGNAYTDGIDPLGDKDGYLLFGHDIIGDNAQGASALVNYINFNNTTHCYTIDANGTVHQYILDGTEQVD
;
A
#
# COMPACT_ATOMS: atom_id res chain seq x y z
N GLN A 1 -14.14 -16.32 -14.02
CA GLN A 1 -13.26 -16.02 -12.86
C GLN A 1 -12.03 -15.26 -13.35
N ASP A 2 -11.47 -15.60 -14.51
CA ASP A 2 -10.32 -14.90 -15.09
C ASP A 2 -10.53 -13.40 -15.37
N GLU A 3 -11.73 -12.98 -15.76
CA GLU A 3 -11.99 -11.55 -16.04
C GLU A 3 -11.97 -10.70 -14.77
N ALA A 4 -12.63 -11.15 -13.70
CA ALA A 4 -12.60 -10.49 -12.40
C ALA A 4 -11.18 -10.46 -11.80
N ARG A 5 -10.43 -11.56 -11.94
CA ARG A 5 -9.02 -11.65 -11.52
C ARG A 5 -8.13 -10.62 -12.23
N ARG A 6 -8.25 -10.51 -13.55
CA ARG A 6 -7.47 -9.55 -14.35
C ARG A 6 -7.87 -8.10 -14.08
N ALA A 7 -9.17 -7.85 -13.89
CA ALA A 7 -9.65 -6.52 -13.53
C ALA A 7 -9.07 -6.08 -12.17
N GLU A 8 -9.14 -6.94 -11.16
CA GLU A 8 -8.57 -6.64 -9.83
C GLU A 8 -7.04 -6.41 -9.89
N PHE A 9 -6.30 -7.24 -10.62
CA PHE A 9 -4.85 -7.04 -10.84
C PHE A 9 -4.54 -5.72 -11.55
N HIS A 10 -5.32 -5.37 -12.58
CA HIS A 10 -5.16 -4.10 -13.28
C HIS A 10 -5.43 -2.91 -12.36
N ASP A 11 -6.54 -2.92 -11.62
CA ASP A 11 -6.93 -1.85 -10.70
C ASP A 11 -5.85 -1.65 -9.62
N LEU A 12 -5.29 -2.74 -9.08
CA LEU A 12 -4.18 -2.68 -8.13
C LEU A 12 -2.90 -2.09 -8.74
N SER A 13 -2.54 -2.51 -9.95
CA SER A 13 -1.32 -2.02 -10.61
C SER A 13 -1.40 -0.51 -10.90
N VAL A 14 -2.59 -0.03 -11.30
CA VAL A 14 -2.86 1.39 -11.50
C VAL A 14 -2.82 2.14 -10.17
N ALA A 15 -3.45 1.59 -9.12
CA ALA A 15 -3.47 2.19 -7.79
C ALA A 15 -2.06 2.32 -7.18
N ILE A 16 -1.20 1.30 -7.34
CA ILE A 16 0.20 1.35 -6.93
C ILE A 16 0.97 2.44 -7.67
N THR A 17 0.78 2.53 -8.98
CA THR A 17 1.44 3.56 -9.80
C THR A 17 1.02 4.96 -9.34
N ALA A 18 -0.27 5.17 -9.10
CA ALA A 18 -0.79 6.43 -8.58
C ALA A 18 -0.21 6.74 -7.20
N LEU A 19 -0.20 5.78 -6.28
CA LEU A 19 0.39 5.94 -4.94
C LEU A 19 1.86 6.33 -5.01
N MET A 20 2.67 5.65 -5.82
CA MET A 20 4.09 5.98 -5.94
C MET A 20 4.31 7.37 -6.54
N VAL A 21 3.56 7.73 -7.58
CA VAL A 21 3.67 9.05 -8.24
C VAL A 21 3.26 10.17 -7.29
N GLU A 22 2.10 10.04 -6.66
CA GLU A 22 1.57 11.07 -5.76
C GLU A 22 2.41 11.22 -4.49
N ASN A 23 3.06 10.15 -4.03
CA ASN A 23 3.97 10.18 -2.88
C ASN A 23 5.44 10.45 -3.25
N ASN A 24 5.75 10.75 -4.51
CA ASN A 24 7.12 10.94 -5.01
C ASN A 24 8.08 9.76 -4.67
N LEU A 25 7.57 8.53 -4.64
CA LEU A 25 8.33 7.34 -4.32
C LEU A 25 9.06 6.82 -5.56
N ALA A 26 10.39 6.75 -5.48
CA ALA A 26 11.20 6.03 -6.46
C ALA A 26 11.10 4.50 -6.27
N SER A 27 10.78 4.06 -5.06
CA SER A 27 10.58 2.66 -4.68
C SER A 27 9.68 2.58 -3.45
N ILE A 28 8.92 1.49 -3.32
CA ILE A 28 8.20 1.14 -2.09
C ILE A 28 9.24 0.79 -1.01
N PRO A 29 9.27 1.49 0.15
CA PRO A 29 10.34 1.30 1.14
C PRO A 29 10.33 -0.06 1.83
N THR A 30 9.16 -0.52 2.26
CA THR A 30 8.98 -1.84 2.87
C THR A 30 7.86 -2.60 2.14
N PRO A 31 8.17 -3.19 0.98
CA PRO A 31 7.16 -3.84 0.15
C PRO A 31 6.53 -5.04 0.86
N ALA A 32 5.22 -5.20 0.68
CA ALA A 32 4.48 -6.39 1.08
C ALA A 32 4.89 -7.55 0.17
N THR A 33 5.99 -8.20 0.53
CA THR A 33 6.54 -9.38 -0.13
C THR A 33 5.88 -10.67 0.38
N ALA A 34 6.18 -11.78 -0.31
CA ALA A 34 5.76 -13.13 0.10
C ALA A 34 6.15 -13.50 1.55
N ASP A 35 7.21 -12.89 2.08
CA ASP A 35 7.73 -13.16 3.42
C ASP A 35 7.01 -12.37 4.53
N THR A 36 6.26 -11.32 4.17
CA THR A 36 5.61 -10.40 5.13
C THR A 36 4.10 -10.62 5.28
N ALA A 37 3.45 -11.43 4.43
CA ALA A 37 1.99 -11.61 4.47
C ALA A 37 1.51 -13.03 4.12
N PRO A 38 0.64 -13.68 4.94
CA PRO A 38 -0.03 -14.91 4.52
C PRO A 38 -1.46 -14.67 4.04
N CYS A 39 -1.60 -14.65 2.72
CA CYS A 39 -2.72 -15.22 1.97
C CYS A 39 -2.21 -16.44 1.13
N THR A 40 -1.05 -16.98 1.57
CA THR A 40 -0.18 -18.05 1.02
C THR A 40 0.46 -17.79 -0.35
N THR A 41 0.91 -16.59 -0.73
CA THR A 41 2.03 -15.84 -0.12
C THR A 41 1.97 -14.38 -0.58
N GLY A 42 0.92 -13.67 -0.17
CA GLY A 42 0.68 -12.25 -0.43
C GLY A 42 -0.35 -11.69 0.55
N THR A 43 -0.92 -10.52 0.29
CA THR A 43 -1.97 -9.91 1.14
C THR A 43 -3.29 -9.72 0.38
N GLN A 44 -4.39 -9.66 1.13
CA GLN A 44 -5.70 -9.22 0.66
C GLN A 44 -6.11 -7.86 1.22
N ALA A 45 -5.40 -7.35 2.22
CA ALA A 45 -5.78 -6.17 2.98
C ALA A 45 -5.13 -4.91 2.36
N MET A 46 -5.95 -4.02 1.80
CA MET A 46 -5.50 -2.79 1.12
C MET A 46 -5.18 -1.66 2.10
N ASP A 47 -5.62 -1.78 3.36
CA ASP A 47 -5.20 -0.97 4.50
C ASP A 47 -3.85 -1.43 5.10
N ALA A 48 -3.19 -2.40 4.48
CA ALA A 48 -1.85 -2.87 4.83
C ALA A 48 -0.92 -3.06 3.61
N TYR A 49 -1.36 -2.66 2.41
CA TYR A 49 -0.64 -2.86 1.15
C TYR A 49 -0.49 -1.53 0.40
N PRO A 50 0.63 -1.25 -0.30
CA PRO A 50 1.82 -2.08 -0.48
C PRO A 50 2.82 -2.08 0.67
N ASP A 51 2.72 -1.14 1.60
CA ASP A 51 3.71 -0.97 2.67
C ASP A 51 2.96 -0.60 3.95
N SER A 52 3.01 -1.46 4.95
CA SER A 52 2.43 -1.20 6.26
C SER A 52 3.46 -0.88 7.35
N ALA A 53 4.75 -0.80 7.02
CA ALA A 53 5.83 -0.77 8.00
C ALA A 53 6.69 0.50 7.93
N SER A 54 6.53 1.34 6.90
CA SER A 54 7.14 2.67 6.83
C SER A 54 6.60 3.59 7.94
N VAL A 55 7.43 3.90 8.92
CA VAL A 55 7.04 4.69 10.10
C VAL A 55 7.16 6.20 9.81
N PRO A 56 6.18 7.04 10.17
CA PRO A 56 6.29 8.49 10.16
C PRO A 56 7.57 8.98 10.86
N ALA A 57 8.13 10.09 10.37
CA ALA A 57 9.39 10.65 10.87
C ALA A 57 10.61 9.71 10.76
N SER A 58 10.50 8.57 10.07
CA SER A 58 11.63 7.73 9.66
C SER A 58 12.16 8.16 8.28
N PRO A 59 13.35 7.70 7.85
CA PRO A 59 13.83 7.90 6.49
C PRO A 59 12.89 7.36 5.40
N GLU A 60 12.05 6.37 5.69
CA GLU A 60 11.10 5.79 4.74
C GLU A 60 9.85 6.67 4.53
N LYS A 61 9.44 7.42 5.56
CA LYS A 61 8.26 8.30 5.55
C LYS A 61 8.54 9.59 6.31
N LEU A 62 9.51 10.36 5.80
CA LEU A 62 9.99 11.59 6.45
C LEU A 62 9.11 12.80 6.17
N ASN A 63 8.81 13.03 4.88
CA ASN A 63 8.04 14.18 4.43
C ASN A 63 6.93 13.74 3.49
N ASP A 64 5.84 14.48 3.51
CA ASP A 64 4.75 14.39 2.55
C ASP A 64 5.15 14.92 1.17
N PRO A 65 4.29 14.78 0.14
CA PRO A 65 4.59 15.23 -1.22
C PRO A 65 4.80 16.74 -1.37
N ASN A 66 4.30 17.53 -0.42
CA ASN A 66 4.44 18.98 -0.37
C ASN A 66 5.67 19.43 0.44
N GLY A 67 6.40 18.49 1.05
CA GLY A 67 7.57 18.73 1.87
C GLY A 67 7.28 19.01 3.35
N ASN A 68 6.05 18.79 3.83
CA ASN A 68 5.76 18.85 5.26
C ASN A 68 6.25 17.58 5.94
N ALA A 69 6.80 17.70 7.14
CA ALA A 69 7.28 16.54 7.88
C ALA A 69 6.10 15.71 8.38
N TYR A 70 6.17 14.40 8.15
CA TYR A 70 5.37 13.47 8.94
C TYR A 70 5.90 13.43 10.37
N THR A 71 5.02 13.06 11.29
CA THR A 71 5.22 13.06 12.72
C THR A 71 4.75 11.73 13.30
N ASP A 72 5.66 11.10 14.03
CA ASP A 72 5.30 9.96 14.88
C ASP A 72 4.51 10.48 16.09
N GLY A 73 3.35 9.87 16.35
CA GLY A 73 2.43 10.30 17.38
C GLY A 73 1.41 9.21 17.72
N ILE A 74 0.72 9.39 18.85
CA ILE A 74 -0.32 8.45 19.27
C ILE A 74 -1.60 8.80 18.50
N ASP A 75 -2.18 7.84 17.78
CA ASP A 75 -3.51 7.95 17.16
C ASP A 75 -4.52 8.63 18.11
N PRO A 76 -5.20 9.73 17.71
CA PRO A 76 -5.26 10.30 16.34
C PRO A 76 -4.30 11.49 16.10
N LEU A 77 -3.36 11.73 17.02
CA LEU A 77 -2.49 12.91 17.08
C LEU A 77 -1.12 12.71 16.40
N GLY A 78 -1.00 11.74 15.50
CA GLY A 78 0.20 11.51 14.69
C GLY A 78 -0.21 11.07 13.30
N ASP A 79 0.74 10.96 12.38
CA ASP A 79 0.45 10.48 11.02
C ASP A 79 0.42 8.95 10.99
N LYS A 80 -0.25 8.35 9.99
CA LYS A 80 -0.40 6.88 9.92
C LYS A 80 0.87 6.20 9.39
N ASP A 81 1.17 5.01 9.88
CA ASP A 81 2.18 4.13 9.28
C ASP A 81 1.82 3.73 7.84
N GLY A 82 2.86 3.47 7.06
CA GLY A 82 2.79 2.84 5.77
C GLY A 82 2.48 3.76 4.59
N TYR A 83 2.57 3.17 3.41
CA TYR A 83 1.99 3.67 2.16
C TYR A 83 0.93 2.67 1.74
N LEU A 84 -0.34 3.06 1.89
CA LEU A 84 -1.48 2.14 1.83
C LEU A 84 -2.37 2.44 0.61
N LEU A 85 -3.01 1.44 0.02
CA LEU A 85 -3.98 1.67 -1.06
C LEU A 85 -5.35 2.11 -0.53
N PHE A 86 -5.66 1.78 0.72
CA PHE A 86 -6.90 2.16 1.38
C PHE A 86 -6.60 2.81 2.74
N GLY A 87 -7.09 4.03 2.95
CA GLY A 87 -6.88 4.80 4.17
C GLY A 87 -5.45 5.34 4.32
N HIS A 88 -4.81 5.73 3.20
CA HIS A 88 -3.47 6.31 3.20
C HIS A 88 -3.47 7.70 3.81
N ASP A 89 -2.49 7.94 4.67
CA ASP A 89 -2.22 9.27 5.16
C ASP A 89 -1.14 9.93 4.29
N ILE A 90 -1.60 10.80 3.38
CA ILE A 90 -0.76 11.49 2.39
C ILE A 90 -0.26 12.85 2.89
N ILE A 91 -0.81 13.38 3.97
CA ILE A 91 -0.52 14.73 4.44
C ILE A 91 0.24 14.63 5.75
N GLY A 92 1.42 15.23 5.83
CA GLY A 92 2.14 15.36 7.09
C GLY A 92 1.57 16.53 7.88
N ASP A 93 0.51 16.30 8.66
CA ASP A 93 -0.16 17.35 9.44
C ASP A 93 -0.38 16.99 10.91
N ASN A 94 0.17 15.86 11.36
CA ASN A 94 0.03 15.37 12.73
C ASN A 94 -1.45 15.08 13.09
N ALA A 95 -2.24 14.64 12.10
CA ALA A 95 -3.65 14.32 12.29
C ALA A 95 -4.17 13.18 11.40
N GLN A 96 -4.62 12.09 12.02
CA GLN A 96 -5.27 10.96 11.34
C GLN A 96 -6.78 11.15 11.10
N GLY A 97 -7.20 12.33 10.64
CA GLY A 97 -8.61 12.60 10.35
C GLY A 97 -9.10 11.81 9.13
N ALA A 98 -10.22 11.08 9.23
CA ALA A 98 -10.80 10.34 8.10
C ALA A 98 -11.10 11.21 6.84
N SER A 99 -11.21 12.54 7.00
CA SER A 99 -11.35 13.49 5.90
C SER A 99 -10.05 13.78 5.14
N ALA A 100 -8.90 13.40 5.69
CA ALA A 100 -7.57 13.60 5.10
C ALA A 100 -7.00 12.31 4.48
N LEU A 101 -7.59 11.15 4.77
CA LEU A 101 -7.13 9.88 4.23
C LEU A 101 -7.53 9.69 2.76
N VAL A 102 -6.60 9.15 1.97
CA VAL A 102 -6.76 8.88 0.54
C VAL A 102 -6.96 7.39 0.30
N ASN A 103 -7.90 7.07 -0.59
CA ASN A 103 -8.09 5.72 -1.12
C ASN A 103 -7.68 5.72 -2.59
N TYR A 104 -6.63 4.98 -2.93
CA TYR A 104 -6.23 4.73 -4.31
C TYR A 104 -7.05 3.62 -4.96
N ILE A 105 -7.80 2.88 -4.15
CA ILE A 105 -8.69 1.81 -4.59
C ILE A 105 -10.02 1.84 -3.82
N ASN A 106 -11.10 1.40 -4.44
CA ASN A 106 -12.46 1.55 -3.89
C ASN A 106 -12.91 0.39 -2.98
N PHE A 107 -12.00 -0.52 -2.64
CA PHE A 107 -12.28 -1.67 -1.79
C PHE A 107 -11.14 -1.90 -0.80
N ASN A 108 -11.47 -2.26 0.44
CA ASN A 108 -10.45 -2.53 1.46
C ASN A 108 -9.88 -3.96 1.37
N ASN A 109 -10.60 -4.89 0.73
CA ASN A 109 -10.15 -6.26 0.58
C ASN A 109 -10.26 -6.73 -0.87
N THR A 110 -9.24 -7.42 -1.33
CA THR A 110 -9.25 -8.13 -2.62
C THR A 110 -9.81 -9.54 -2.46
N THR A 111 -10.14 -10.18 -3.59
CA THR A 111 -10.54 -11.59 -3.66
C THR A 111 -9.34 -12.52 -3.85
N HIS A 112 -8.24 -12.02 -4.45
CA HIS A 112 -7.00 -12.76 -4.68
C HIS A 112 -5.86 -12.17 -3.84
N CYS A 113 -4.74 -12.87 -3.76
CA CYS A 113 -3.58 -12.42 -2.97
C CYS A 113 -2.54 -11.76 -3.86
N TYR A 114 -1.88 -10.72 -3.34
CA TYR A 114 -0.87 -9.96 -4.09
C TYR A 114 0.40 -9.72 -3.28
N THR A 115 1.54 -9.67 -3.95
CA THR A 115 2.78 -9.10 -3.42
C THR A 115 3.28 -8.01 -4.34
N ILE A 116 4.27 -7.27 -3.86
CA ILE A 116 4.90 -6.20 -4.63
C ILE A 116 6.40 -6.22 -4.46
N ASP A 117 7.10 -5.95 -5.56
CA ASP A 117 8.51 -5.60 -5.54
C ASP A 117 8.70 -4.12 -5.20
N ALA A 118 9.89 -3.77 -4.71
CA ALA A 118 10.22 -2.37 -4.38
C ALA A 118 10.03 -1.40 -5.56
N ASN A 119 10.07 -1.85 -6.81
CA ASN A 119 9.88 -1.00 -7.99
C ASN A 119 8.39 -0.80 -8.37
N GLY A 120 7.44 -1.35 -7.61
CA GLY A 120 6.02 -1.25 -7.91
C GLY A 120 5.44 -2.39 -8.74
N THR A 121 6.26 -3.39 -9.14
CA THR A 121 5.74 -4.56 -9.85
C THR A 121 4.88 -5.40 -8.92
N VAL A 122 3.60 -5.57 -9.29
CA VAL A 122 2.64 -6.40 -8.57
C VAL A 122 2.71 -7.84 -9.06
N HIS A 123 2.70 -8.80 -8.14
CA HIS A 123 2.57 -10.23 -8.41
C HIS A 123 1.27 -10.75 -7.82
N GLN A 124 0.58 -11.62 -8.55
CA GLN A 124 -0.69 -12.20 -8.11
C GLN A 124 -0.53 -13.70 -7.81
N TYR A 125 -1.10 -14.15 -6.69
CA TYR A 125 -1.06 -15.55 -6.26
C TYR A 125 -2.45 -16.16 -6.27
N ILE A 126 -2.53 -17.41 -6.72
CA ILE A 126 -3.75 -18.21 -6.64
C ILE A 126 -3.79 -18.88 -5.26
N LEU A 127 -4.94 -18.78 -4.60
CA LEU A 127 -5.23 -19.35 -3.28
C LEU A 127 -5.18 -20.90 -3.22
N ASP A 128 -4.78 -21.58 -4.30
CA ASP A 128 -4.71 -23.05 -4.40
C ASP A 128 -3.28 -23.63 -4.37
N GLY A 129 -2.27 -22.81 -4.08
CA GLY A 129 -0.90 -23.28 -3.80
C GLY A 129 0.01 -23.38 -5.02
N THR A 130 -0.39 -22.83 -6.17
CA THR A 130 0.49 -22.69 -7.34
C THR A 130 0.80 -21.22 -7.60
N GLU A 131 2.06 -20.83 -7.37
CA GLU A 131 2.63 -19.57 -7.88
C GLU A 131 2.61 -19.59 -9.41
N GLN A 132 1.96 -18.60 -10.04
CA GLN A 132 2.07 -18.37 -11.48
C GLN A 132 2.81 -17.05 -11.71
N VAL A 133 3.99 -17.19 -12.32
CA VAL A 133 4.73 -16.09 -12.91
C VAL A 133 4.19 -15.94 -14.34
N ASP A 134 3.47 -14.85 -14.61
CA ASP A 134 3.17 -14.42 -15.99
C ASP A 134 4.40 -13.73 -16.60
#